data_AF-A0A5D2NXF9-F1
#
_entry.id   AF-A0A5D2NXF9-F1
#
_cell.length_a   1.000
_cell.length_b   1.000
_cell.length_c   1.000
_cell.angle_alpha   90.00
_cell.angle_beta   90.00
_cell.angle_gamma   90.00
#
_symmetry.space_group_name_H-M   'P 1'
#
loop_
_entity.id
_entity.type
_entity.pdbx_description
1 polymer ?
#
loop_
_entity_poly.entity_id
_entity_poly.type
_entity_poly.pdbx_seq_one_letter_code
_entity_poly.pdbx_strand_id
1 'polypeptide(L)'
;MIPAYLWVSYVLNLSYNSLDGPIPGHLSEFSSDSFWGNKYLCGNIRGFSPCPSTSSNKLKIVEIILPVLCFLAFLALGVLLFLRSRAKDNIPEPNVTKNGDLFSILNFDGRIAFEDIIEATNDFDIRYCIGTGGYGSVYRAQLPSGKIVALKKLHRREAEVLAFDKSFKNEAKILSEIRHKNIVKLHGFCLHNRCMFLIYEYMARGSLFCVLAYDNEAMELDWTKRVKIIKDTASALSYLHHDCHPPIVHRDISSNNILLNSNLEACVSDFGTARLIDPDSSIQTMLVGTYGYIAPELAYIMVVTEKCDV
;
A
#
# COMPACT_ATOMS: atom_id res chain seq x y z
N MET A 1 -39.15 95.51 -50.85
CA MET A 1 -38.02 94.98 -50.05
C MET A 1 -38.29 93.52 -49.79
N ILE A 2 -37.53 92.67 -50.48
CA ILE A 2 -37.60 91.20 -50.39
C ILE A 2 -36.42 90.77 -49.50
N PRO A 3 -36.61 89.86 -48.52
CA PRO A 3 -35.50 89.43 -47.67
C PRO A 3 -34.43 88.72 -48.51
N ALA A 4 -33.15 88.94 -48.19
CA ALA A 4 -32.01 88.38 -48.94
C ALA A 4 -31.84 86.85 -48.78
N TYR A 5 -32.67 86.18 -47.95
CA TYR A 5 -32.61 84.74 -47.73
C TYR A 5 -34.02 84.16 -47.55
N LEU A 6 -34.45 83.34 -48.51
CA LEU A 6 -35.56 82.40 -48.36
C LEU A 6 -34.97 81.10 -47.80
N TRP A 7 -35.16 80.83 -46.51
CA TRP A 7 -34.83 79.51 -45.95
C TRP A 7 -35.98 78.55 -46.27
N VAL A 8 -35.77 77.65 -47.23
CA VAL A 8 -36.64 76.48 -47.40
C VAL A 8 -36.30 75.51 -46.27
N SER A 9 -37.14 75.47 -45.24
CA SER A 9 -37.03 74.48 -44.16
C SER A 9 -37.56 73.13 -44.67
N TYR A 10 -36.65 72.18 -44.92
CA TYR A 10 -37.03 70.78 -45.08
C TYR A 10 -37.21 70.18 -43.69
N VAL A 11 -38.44 69.82 -43.33
CA VAL A 11 -38.73 69.14 -42.07
C VAL A 11 -38.56 67.64 -42.27
N LEU A 12 -37.51 67.07 -41.68
CA LEU A 12 -37.31 65.63 -41.59
C LEU A 12 -37.74 65.15 -40.19
N ASN A 13 -38.64 64.16 -40.12
CA ASN A 13 -39.04 63.56 -38.85
C ASN A 13 -38.92 62.03 -38.93
N LEU A 14 -37.95 61.48 -38.22
CA LEU A 14 -37.65 60.05 -38.10
C LEU A 14 -37.90 59.54 -36.66
N SER A 15 -38.62 60.30 -35.84
CA SER A 15 -38.89 59.94 -34.45
C SER A 15 -39.80 58.71 -34.36
N TYR A 16 -39.62 57.88 -33.33
CA TYR A 16 -40.43 56.69 -33.04
C TYR A 16 -40.55 55.66 -34.18
N ASN A 17 -39.53 55.54 -35.03
CA ASN A 17 -39.51 54.60 -36.16
C ASN A 17 -38.72 53.30 -35.88
N SER A 18 -38.34 53.04 -34.62
CA SER A 18 -37.55 51.87 -34.20
C SER A 18 -36.19 51.72 -34.90
N LEU A 19 -35.54 52.83 -35.22
CA LEU A 19 -34.21 52.85 -35.84
C LEU A 19 -33.11 52.51 -34.82
N ASP A 20 -32.03 51.88 -35.28
CA ASP A 20 -30.86 51.51 -34.49
C ASP A 20 -29.54 51.84 -35.19
N GLY A 21 -28.46 51.95 -34.40
CA GLY A 21 -27.11 52.17 -34.90
C GLY A 21 -26.66 53.64 -34.98
N PRO A 22 -25.54 53.92 -35.66
CA PRO A 22 -24.93 55.24 -35.70
C PRO A 22 -25.74 56.20 -36.58
N ILE A 23 -26.04 57.39 -36.06
CA ILE A 23 -26.66 58.46 -36.86
C ILE A 23 -25.64 58.96 -37.89
N PRO A 24 -25.93 58.86 -39.20
CA PRO A 24 -25.03 59.33 -40.24
C PRO A 24 -24.74 60.83 -40.10
N GLY A 25 -23.48 61.23 -40.30
CA GLY A 25 -23.06 62.63 -40.09
C GLY A 25 -23.73 63.67 -41.00
N HIS A 26 -24.30 63.27 -42.14
CA HIS A 26 -25.06 64.18 -42.99
C HIS A 26 -26.46 64.49 -42.43
N LEU A 27 -26.95 63.69 -41.46
CA LEU A 27 -28.24 63.90 -40.80
C LEU A 27 -28.10 64.67 -39.47
N SER A 28 -26.88 64.97 -39.03
CA SER A 28 -26.66 65.74 -37.78
C SER A 28 -27.02 67.22 -37.92
N GLU A 29 -27.31 67.69 -39.12
CA GLU A 29 -27.78 69.06 -39.38
C GLU A 29 -29.26 69.26 -38.99
N PHE A 30 -30.03 68.18 -38.84
CA PHE A 30 -31.43 68.23 -38.39
C PHE A 30 -31.54 68.26 -36.86
N SER A 31 -32.63 68.83 -36.34
CA SER A 31 -32.88 68.89 -34.89
C SER A 31 -32.86 67.49 -34.27
N SER A 32 -32.32 67.38 -33.05
CA SER A 32 -32.31 66.15 -32.24
C SER A 32 -33.70 65.55 -32.05
N ASP A 33 -34.75 66.38 -32.06
CA ASP A 33 -36.14 65.94 -31.92
C ASP A 33 -36.57 65.03 -33.06
N SER A 34 -35.97 65.20 -34.25
CA SER A 34 -36.22 64.38 -35.44
C SER A 34 -35.85 62.91 -35.24
N PHE A 35 -35.08 62.57 -34.21
CA PHE A 35 -34.57 61.22 -33.95
C PHE A 35 -35.10 60.62 -32.64
N TRP A 36 -35.93 61.34 -31.88
CA TRP A 36 -36.42 60.88 -30.56
C TRP A 36 -37.19 59.56 -30.66
N GLY A 37 -37.10 58.71 -29.65
CA GLY A 37 -37.94 57.51 -29.53
C GLY A 37 -37.33 56.27 -30.18
N ASN A 38 -36.19 56.43 -30.84
CA ASN A 38 -35.37 55.35 -31.36
C ASN A 38 -34.32 54.95 -30.30
N LYS A 39 -34.61 53.91 -29.52
CA LYS A 39 -33.88 53.55 -28.28
C LYS A 39 -32.39 53.24 -28.48
N TYR A 40 -32.00 52.74 -29.65
CA TYR A 40 -30.64 52.23 -29.90
C TYR A 40 -29.85 53.09 -30.89
N LEU A 41 -30.28 54.33 -31.13
CA LEU A 41 -29.47 55.28 -31.87
C LEU A 41 -28.32 55.82 -31.01
N CYS A 42 -27.16 55.95 -31.63
CA CYS A 42 -25.98 56.54 -31.04
C CYS A 42 -25.31 57.49 -32.02
N GLY A 43 -24.59 58.49 -31.53
CA GLY A 43 -23.95 59.48 -32.40
C GLY A 43 -23.55 60.73 -31.65
N ASN A 44 -22.78 61.59 -32.32
CA ASN A 44 -22.31 62.84 -31.75
C ASN A 44 -23.35 63.98 -31.93
N ILE A 45 -24.59 63.72 -31.52
CA ILE A 45 -25.72 64.67 -31.57
C ILE A 45 -26.20 64.92 -30.14
N ARG A 46 -26.56 66.18 -29.83
CA ARG A 46 -27.03 66.57 -28.51
C ARG A 46 -28.26 65.75 -28.12
N GLY A 47 -28.19 65.03 -27.00
CA GLY A 47 -29.28 64.16 -26.52
C GLY A 47 -29.11 62.65 -26.79
N PHE A 48 -28.11 62.24 -27.59
CA PHE A 48 -27.79 60.83 -27.85
C PHE A 48 -26.42 60.44 -27.29
N SER A 49 -26.23 59.16 -26.95
CA SER A 49 -24.96 58.65 -26.45
C SER A 49 -23.96 58.40 -27.59
N PRO A 50 -22.64 58.57 -27.35
CA PRO A 50 -21.62 58.18 -28.32
C PRO A 50 -21.68 56.69 -28.63
N CYS A 51 -21.48 56.30 -29.89
CA CYS A 51 -21.43 54.88 -30.25
C CYS A 51 -20.23 54.18 -29.61
N PRO A 52 -20.38 52.93 -29.14
CA PRO A 52 -19.29 52.18 -28.55
C PRO A 52 -18.17 51.95 -29.59
N SER A 53 -16.97 52.42 -29.28
CA SER A 53 -15.78 52.13 -30.07
C SER A 53 -15.35 50.68 -29.81
N THR A 54 -15.37 49.85 -30.86
CA THR A 54 -14.93 48.46 -30.79
C THR A 54 -13.42 48.39 -30.55
N SER A 55 -13.00 48.18 -29.29
CA SER A 55 -11.59 48.07 -28.92
C SER A 55 -11.08 46.62 -28.85
N SER A 56 -10.47 46.21 -29.96
CA SER A 56 -9.29 45.34 -30.08
C SER A 56 -9.33 43.83 -29.74
N ASN A 57 -8.97 43.03 -30.74
CA ASN A 57 -8.84 41.56 -30.81
C ASN A 57 -7.81 40.89 -29.86
N LYS A 58 -7.31 41.55 -28.81
CA LYS A 58 -6.22 40.99 -27.97
C LYS A 58 -6.68 39.90 -26.98
N LEU A 59 -7.95 39.90 -26.57
CA LEU A 59 -8.48 38.93 -25.60
C LEU A 59 -8.75 37.52 -26.19
N LYS A 60 -9.11 37.43 -27.47
CA LYS A 60 -9.43 36.13 -28.12
C LYS A 60 -8.20 35.23 -28.35
N ILE A 61 -7.01 35.81 -28.46
CA ILE A 61 -5.78 35.03 -28.71
C ILE A 61 -5.34 34.30 -27.43
N VAL A 62 -5.51 34.92 -26.25
CA VAL A 62 -5.15 34.31 -24.97
C VAL A 62 -6.05 33.12 -24.64
N GLU A 63 -7.33 33.21 -24.99
CA GLU A 63 -8.34 32.17 -24.75
C GLU A 63 -8.08 30.87 -25.52
N ILE A 64 -7.38 30.95 -26.67
CA ILE A 64 -7.02 29.78 -27.49
C ILE A 64 -5.61 29.28 -27.15
N ILE A 65 -4.64 30.18 -26.95
CA ILE A 65 -3.24 29.78 -26.74
C ILE A 65 -3.05 29.05 -25.40
N LEU A 66 -3.74 29.49 -24.34
CA LEU A 66 -3.59 28.91 -23.01
C LEU A 66 -3.98 27.42 -22.94
N PRO A 67 -5.18 26.99 -23.41
CA PRO A 67 -5.54 25.57 -23.41
C PRO A 67 -4.65 24.72 -24.32
N VAL A 68 -4.17 25.26 -25.44
CA VAL A 68 -3.24 24.55 -26.33
C VAL A 68 -1.89 24.29 -25.64
N LEU A 69 -1.33 25.30 -24.95
CA LEU A 69 -0.10 25.14 -24.18
C LEU A 69 -0.27 24.15 -23.02
N CYS A 70 -1.39 24.21 -22.31
CA CYS A 70 -1.71 23.26 -21.24
C CYS A 70 -1.82 21.82 -21.77
N PHE A 71 -2.46 21.62 -22.93
CA PHE A 71 -2.59 20.32 -23.56
C PHE A 71 -1.24 19.75 -24.01
N LEU A 72 -0.39 20.58 -24.62
CA LEU A 72 0.97 20.19 -25.02
C LEU A 72 1.85 19.83 -23.81
N ALA A 73 1.75 20.58 -22.71
CA ALA A 73 2.45 20.26 -21.46
C ALA A 73 1.96 18.94 -20.86
N PHE A 74 0.66 18.66 -20.92
CA PHE A 74 0.08 17.40 -20.44
C PHE A 74 0.54 16.21 -21.29
N LEU A 75 0.61 16.36 -22.61
CA LEU A 75 1.16 15.33 -23.51
C LEU A 75 2.65 15.09 -23.24
N ALA A 76 3.44 16.15 -23.07
CA ALA A 76 4.86 16.02 -22.75
C ALA A 76 5.09 15.31 -21.41
N LEU A 77 4.26 15.61 -20.40
CA LEU A 77 4.27 14.91 -19.11
C LEU A 77 3.89 13.43 -19.27
N GLY A 78 2.84 13.14 -20.06
CA GLY A 78 2.43 11.76 -20.37
C GLY A 78 3.54 10.97 -21.06
N VAL A 79 4.22 11.56 -22.03
CA VAL A 79 5.38 10.96 -22.71
C VAL A 79 6.55 10.77 -21.73
N LEU A 80 6.84 11.74 -20.86
CA LEU A 80 7.87 11.61 -19.82
C LEU A 80 7.57 10.46 -18.86
N LEU A 81 6.32 10.33 -18.42
CA LEU A 81 5.88 9.23 -17.55
C LEU A 81 5.95 7.89 -18.27
N PHE A 82 5.58 7.84 -19.56
CA PHE A 82 5.68 6.65 -20.39
C PHE A 82 7.12 6.24 -20.69
N LEU A 83 8.01 7.20 -20.95
CA LEU A 83 9.44 6.95 -21.10
C LEU A 83 10.07 6.50 -19.78
N ARG A 84 9.62 7.02 -18.64
CA ARG A 84 10.04 6.54 -17.30
C ARG A 84 9.52 5.14 -17.01
N SER A 85 8.29 4.79 -17.38
CA SER A 85 7.79 3.42 -17.23
C SER A 85 8.57 2.46 -18.12
N ARG A 86 8.84 2.83 -19.38
CA ARG A 86 9.70 2.05 -20.29
C ARG A 86 11.15 1.94 -19.81
N ALA A 87 11.71 3.00 -19.21
CA ALA A 87 13.05 2.95 -18.62
C ALA A 87 13.11 2.04 -17.39
N LYS A 88 12.00 1.90 -16.65
CA LYS A 88 11.86 0.93 -15.56
C LYS A 88 11.74 -0.51 -16.08
N ASP A 89 11.18 -0.70 -17.28
CA ASP A 89 11.05 -2.01 -17.93
C ASP A 89 12.30 -2.44 -18.73
N ASN A 90 13.23 -1.52 -19.01
CA ASN A 90 14.43 -1.74 -19.83
C ASN A 90 15.74 -1.86 -19.02
N ILE A 91 15.69 -2.18 -17.73
CA ILE A 91 16.90 -2.58 -17.01
C ILE A 91 17.31 -3.95 -17.57
N PRO A 92 18.48 -4.10 -18.21
CA PRO A 92 18.93 -5.40 -18.71
C PRO A 92 19.06 -6.34 -17.52
N GLU A 93 18.39 -7.49 -17.59
CA GLU A 93 18.56 -8.54 -16.58
C GLU A 93 20.05 -8.88 -16.48
N PRO A 94 20.67 -8.79 -15.29
CA PRO A 94 21.95 -9.44 -15.10
C PRO A 94 21.71 -10.94 -15.32
N ASN A 95 22.59 -11.63 -16.05
CA ASN A 95 22.53 -13.08 -16.22
C ASN A 95 22.51 -13.74 -14.82
N VAL A 96 21.34 -14.08 -14.31
CA VAL A 96 21.17 -14.68 -12.99
C VAL A 96 21.55 -16.14 -13.11
N THR A 97 22.74 -16.48 -12.62
CA THR A 97 23.10 -17.87 -12.34
C THR A 97 22.13 -18.42 -11.29
N LYS A 98 21.55 -19.59 -11.57
CA LYS A 98 20.71 -20.36 -10.62
C LYS A 98 21.35 -20.37 -9.23
N ASN A 99 20.70 -19.77 -8.24
CA ASN A 99 21.27 -19.63 -6.90
C ASN A 99 20.54 -20.56 -5.90
N GLY A 100 21.05 -21.78 -5.78
CA GLY A 100 20.61 -22.74 -4.76
C GLY A 100 21.14 -22.45 -3.34
N ASP A 101 21.83 -21.34 -3.10
CA ASP A 101 22.48 -21.06 -1.80
C ASP A 101 21.60 -20.21 -0.86
N LEU A 102 21.53 -20.64 0.40
CA LEU A 102 20.75 -20.00 1.47
C LEU A 102 21.28 -18.60 1.81
N PHE A 103 22.58 -18.38 1.60
CA PHE A 103 23.23 -17.10 1.91
C PHE A 103 22.79 -15.96 0.98
N SER A 104 22.35 -16.26 -0.24
CA SER A 104 21.70 -15.27 -1.11
C SER A 104 20.26 -14.95 -0.73
N ILE A 105 19.59 -15.81 0.05
CA ILE A 105 18.21 -15.59 0.53
C ILE A 105 18.16 -14.54 1.66
N LEU A 106 19.29 -14.31 2.36
CA LEU A 106 19.42 -13.28 3.39
C LEU A 106 19.62 -11.86 2.81
N ASN A 107 20.06 -11.74 1.54
CA ASN A 107 20.37 -10.46 0.90
C ASN A 107 19.34 -10.10 -0.18
N PHE A 108 18.18 -9.67 0.30
CA PHE A 108 17.24 -8.71 -0.31
C PHE A 108 17.42 -8.34 -1.81
N ASP A 109 16.97 -9.23 -2.71
CA ASP A 109 16.17 -8.85 -3.88
C ASP A 109 15.23 -10.02 -4.19
N GLY A 110 13.95 -9.87 -3.81
CA GLY A 110 12.93 -10.92 -3.78
C GLY A 110 12.52 -11.51 -5.14
N ARG A 111 13.33 -11.36 -6.18
CA ARG A 111 13.15 -11.99 -7.49
C ARG A 111 13.70 -13.42 -7.54
N ILE A 112 14.91 -13.64 -7.03
CA ILE A 112 15.63 -14.92 -7.17
C ILE A 112 14.95 -16.03 -6.37
N ALA A 113 14.61 -15.77 -5.10
CA ALA A 113 13.90 -16.74 -4.27
C ALA A 113 12.44 -16.94 -4.68
N PHE A 114 11.84 -16.03 -5.45
CA PHE A 114 10.43 -16.16 -5.83
C PHE A 114 10.26 -17.25 -6.90
N GLU A 115 11.00 -17.17 -8.00
CA GLU A 115 10.85 -18.13 -9.11
C GLU A 115 11.24 -19.55 -8.70
N ASP A 116 12.37 -19.73 -8.02
CA ASP A 116 12.82 -21.03 -7.52
C ASP A 116 11.80 -21.66 -6.55
N ILE A 117 11.16 -20.85 -5.69
CA ILE A 117 10.14 -21.33 -4.75
C ILE A 117 8.83 -21.65 -5.45
N ILE A 118 8.40 -20.82 -6.41
CA ILE A 118 7.22 -21.10 -7.23
C ILE A 118 7.41 -22.42 -7.98
N GLU A 119 8.56 -22.64 -8.60
CA GLU A 119 8.87 -23.90 -9.26
C GLU A 119 8.89 -25.08 -8.27
N ALA A 120 9.62 -24.95 -7.15
CA ALA A 120 9.76 -26.01 -6.15
C ALA A 120 8.44 -26.40 -5.48
N THR A 121 7.45 -25.52 -5.49
CA THR A 121 6.12 -25.75 -4.89
C THR A 121 5.01 -25.92 -5.93
N ASN A 122 5.33 -25.90 -7.23
CA ASN A 122 4.34 -25.87 -8.31
C ASN A 122 3.26 -24.81 -8.08
N ASP A 123 3.69 -23.56 -7.84
CA ASP A 123 2.84 -22.42 -7.48
C ASP A 123 2.02 -22.64 -6.18
N PHE A 124 2.70 -23.10 -5.12
CA PHE A 124 2.08 -23.42 -3.83
C PHE A 124 0.90 -24.40 -3.95
N ASP A 125 1.10 -25.47 -4.72
CA ASP A 125 0.13 -26.55 -4.86
C ASP A 125 -0.19 -27.18 -3.50
N ILE A 126 -1.46 -27.49 -3.27
CA ILE A 126 -1.97 -28.06 -2.02
C ILE A 126 -1.24 -29.35 -1.62
N ARG A 127 -0.68 -30.10 -2.57
CA ARG A 127 0.10 -31.31 -2.29
C ARG A 127 1.36 -31.06 -1.45
N TYR A 128 1.87 -29.83 -1.46
CA TYR A 128 3.01 -29.41 -0.65
C TYR A 128 2.58 -28.76 0.65
N CYS A 129 1.28 -28.51 0.86
CA CYS A 129 0.77 -27.93 2.09
C CYS A 129 0.91 -28.94 3.24
N ILE A 130 1.58 -28.51 4.30
CA ILE A 130 1.81 -29.29 5.52
C ILE A 130 1.03 -28.74 6.72
N GLY A 131 0.33 -27.62 6.55
CA GLY A 131 -0.52 -27.05 7.57
C GLY A 131 -1.22 -25.79 7.10
N THR A 132 -2.43 -25.56 7.59
CA THR A 132 -3.21 -24.35 7.32
C THR A 132 -3.70 -23.78 8.64
N GLY A 133 -3.49 -22.48 8.83
CA GLY A 133 -3.98 -21.72 9.97
C GLY A 133 -4.91 -20.59 9.54
N GLY A 134 -5.38 -19.80 10.51
CA GLY A 134 -6.34 -18.72 10.26
C GLY A 134 -5.85 -17.62 9.31
N TYR A 135 -4.53 -17.46 9.14
CA TYR A 135 -3.94 -16.32 8.42
C TYR A 135 -2.98 -16.72 7.30
N GLY A 136 -2.79 -18.02 7.08
CA GLY A 136 -1.84 -18.51 6.08
C GLY A 136 -1.75 -20.02 6.02
N SER A 137 -0.97 -20.50 5.06
CA SER A 137 -0.68 -21.91 4.85
C SER A 137 0.82 -22.14 4.82
N VAL A 138 1.26 -23.26 5.38
CA VAL A 138 2.66 -23.67 5.44
C VAL A 138 2.90 -24.76 4.40
N TYR A 139 3.92 -24.58 3.57
CA TYR A 139 4.27 -25.52 2.50
C TYR A 139 5.67 -26.08 2.71
N ARG A 140 5.86 -27.36 2.42
CA ARG A 140 7.18 -27.99 2.37
C ARG A 140 7.76 -27.81 0.97
N ALA A 141 8.96 -27.23 0.87
CA ALA A 141 9.66 -27.11 -0.40
C ALA A 141 11.07 -27.71 -0.30
N GLN A 142 11.55 -28.27 -1.39
CA GLN A 142 12.94 -28.68 -1.55
C GLN A 142 13.61 -27.72 -2.52
N LEU A 143 14.60 -26.97 -2.02
CA LEU A 143 15.38 -26.04 -2.84
C LEU A 143 16.25 -26.80 -3.84
N PRO A 144 16.72 -26.16 -4.93
CA PRO A 144 17.64 -26.77 -5.89
C PRO A 144 18.93 -27.34 -5.26
N SER A 145 19.36 -26.79 -4.11
CA SER A 145 20.47 -27.34 -3.32
C SER A 145 20.16 -28.65 -2.59
N GLY A 146 18.94 -29.17 -2.69
CA GLY A 146 18.45 -30.34 -1.97
C GLY A 146 17.97 -30.05 -0.55
N LYS A 147 18.19 -28.83 -0.04
CA LYS A 147 17.76 -28.42 1.30
C LYS A 147 16.24 -28.32 1.38
N ILE A 148 15.66 -28.92 2.42
CA ILE A 148 14.21 -28.84 2.70
C ILE A 148 13.92 -27.64 3.60
N VAL A 149 12.90 -26.86 3.24
CA VAL A 149 12.44 -25.67 3.97
C VAL A 149 10.93 -25.68 4.18
N ALA A 150 10.46 -24.92 5.16
CA ALA A 150 9.04 -24.64 5.37
C ALA A 150 8.72 -23.21 4.93
N LEU A 151 7.62 -23.02 4.20
CA LEU A 151 7.20 -21.74 3.64
C LEU A 151 5.86 -21.33 4.24
N LYS A 152 5.84 -20.37 5.16
CA LYS A 152 4.59 -19.80 5.71
C LYS A 152 4.12 -18.69 4.77
N LYS A 153 3.15 -19.01 3.92
CA LYS A 153 2.54 -18.08 2.95
C LYS A 153 1.31 -17.44 3.56
N LEU A 154 1.25 -16.11 3.57
CA LEU A 154 0.01 -15.39 3.86
C LEU A 154 -0.98 -15.59 2.73
N HIS A 155 -2.25 -15.79 3.07
CA HIS A 155 -3.31 -15.81 2.08
C HIS A 155 -3.52 -14.39 1.49
N ARG A 156 -3.98 -14.32 0.24
CA ARG A 156 -4.01 -13.07 -0.54
C ARG A 156 -4.96 -12.01 0.01
N ARG A 157 -6.12 -12.40 0.53
CA ARG A 157 -7.09 -11.45 1.13
C ARG A 157 -6.55 -10.90 2.45
N GLU A 158 -5.75 -11.70 3.13
CA GLU A 158 -5.16 -11.44 4.43
C GLU A 158 -3.94 -10.52 4.28
N ALA A 159 -3.17 -10.61 3.19
CA ALA A 159 -2.10 -9.66 2.87
C ALA A 159 -2.61 -8.21 2.68
N GLU A 160 -3.88 -8.03 2.33
CA GLU A 160 -4.53 -6.71 2.21
C GLU A 160 -5.06 -6.20 3.56
N VAL A 161 -5.12 -7.05 4.59
CA VAL A 161 -5.52 -6.67 5.95
C VAL A 161 -4.29 -6.21 6.73
N LEU A 162 -4.30 -4.95 7.16
CA LEU A 162 -3.19 -4.30 7.89
C LEU A 162 -2.67 -5.09 9.10
N ALA A 163 -3.54 -5.83 9.80
CA ALA A 163 -3.15 -6.63 10.96
C ALA A 163 -2.24 -7.83 10.61
N PHE A 164 -2.48 -8.50 9.47
CA PHE A 164 -1.68 -9.66 9.07
C PHE A 164 -0.37 -9.26 8.39
N ASP A 165 -0.37 -8.16 7.64
CA ASP A 165 0.85 -7.51 7.19
C ASP A 165 1.74 -7.12 8.38
N LYS A 166 1.15 -6.56 9.44
CA LYS A 166 1.86 -6.23 10.68
C LYS A 166 2.42 -7.48 11.36
N SER A 167 1.64 -8.55 11.50
CA SER A 167 2.08 -9.82 12.10
C SER A 167 3.26 -10.44 11.33
N PHE A 168 3.17 -10.50 10.00
CA PHE A 168 4.25 -11.01 9.15
C PHE A 168 5.53 -10.19 9.27
N LYS A 169 5.42 -8.86 9.20
CA LYS A 169 6.57 -7.96 9.35
C LYS A 169 7.17 -8.06 10.75
N ASN A 170 6.34 -8.23 11.76
CA ASN A 170 6.77 -8.41 13.15
C ASN A 170 7.56 -9.71 13.31
N GLU A 171 7.04 -10.81 12.80
CA GLU A 171 7.69 -12.12 12.82
C GLU A 171 9.04 -12.08 12.08
N ALA A 172 9.06 -11.53 10.85
CA ALA A 172 10.29 -11.36 10.08
C ALA A 172 11.32 -10.50 10.82
N LYS A 173 10.89 -9.40 11.43
CA LYS A 173 11.77 -8.50 12.18
C LYS A 173 12.37 -9.22 13.39
N ILE A 174 11.54 -9.76 14.28
CA ILE A 174 12.01 -10.39 15.51
C ILE A 174 12.96 -11.55 15.21
N LEU A 175 12.57 -12.45 14.31
CA LEU A 175 13.40 -13.61 13.95
C LEU A 175 14.67 -13.26 13.16
N SER A 176 14.75 -12.06 12.58
CA SER A 176 16.01 -11.57 11.98
C SER A 176 17.01 -11.06 13.02
N GLU A 177 16.54 -10.66 14.20
CA GLU A 177 17.35 -10.06 15.26
C GLU A 177 17.78 -11.08 16.33
N ILE A 178 17.06 -12.20 16.46
CA ILE A 178 17.33 -13.21 17.49
C ILE A 178 17.82 -14.53 16.90
N ARG A 179 18.60 -15.29 17.69
CA ARG A 179 19.04 -16.62 17.31
C ARG A 179 19.28 -17.49 18.53
N HIS A 180 18.52 -18.57 18.64
CA HIS A 180 18.65 -19.54 19.71
C HIS A 180 18.37 -20.96 19.19
N LYS A 181 19.00 -21.98 19.77
CA LYS A 181 18.88 -23.39 19.32
C LYS A 181 17.46 -23.96 19.44
N ASN A 182 16.66 -23.42 20.36
CA ASN A 182 15.26 -23.82 20.61
C ASN A 182 14.26 -22.77 20.07
N ILE A 183 14.65 -21.96 19.10
CA ILE A 183 13.77 -21.05 18.36
C ILE A 183 13.88 -21.42 16.88
N VAL A 184 12.75 -21.49 16.18
CA VAL A 184 12.71 -21.83 14.76
C VAL A 184 13.58 -20.85 13.97
N LYS A 185 14.46 -21.39 13.13
CA LYS A 185 15.37 -20.56 12.34
C LYS A 185 14.65 -20.00 11.12
N LEU A 186 14.51 -18.69 11.06
CA LEU A 186 14.16 -17.98 9.84
C LEU A 186 15.37 -17.95 8.90
N HIS A 187 15.18 -18.37 7.66
CA HIS A 187 16.18 -18.31 6.60
C HIS A 187 16.06 -17.04 5.76
N GLY A 188 14.85 -16.50 5.64
CA GLY A 188 14.57 -15.26 4.97
C GLY A 188 13.08 -15.10 4.73
N PHE A 189 12.72 -14.10 3.94
CA PHE A 189 11.34 -13.79 3.62
C PHE A 189 11.21 -13.22 2.20
N CYS A 190 10.04 -13.36 1.61
CA CYS A 190 9.69 -12.75 0.33
C CYS A 190 8.57 -11.74 0.53
N LEU A 191 8.79 -10.52 0.05
CA LEU A 191 7.82 -9.43 -0.03
C LEU A 191 7.57 -9.11 -1.50
N HIS A 192 6.76 -9.92 -2.17
CA HIS A 192 6.41 -9.70 -3.57
C HIS A 192 4.93 -9.32 -3.71
N ASN A 193 4.61 -8.42 -4.65
CA ASN A 193 3.23 -7.94 -4.87
C ASN A 193 2.20 -9.05 -5.15
N ARG A 194 2.66 -10.23 -5.58
CA ARG A 194 1.81 -11.40 -5.83
C ARG A 194 1.69 -12.34 -4.64
N CYS A 195 2.71 -12.38 -3.77
CA CYS A 195 2.79 -13.35 -2.69
C CYS A 195 3.79 -12.88 -1.62
N MET A 196 3.41 -13.04 -0.36
CA MET A 196 4.29 -12.83 0.80
C MET A 196 4.46 -14.15 1.54
N PHE A 197 5.70 -14.53 1.83
CA PHE A 197 5.97 -15.76 2.59
C PHE A 197 7.28 -15.67 3.39
N LEU A 198 7.31 -16.39 4.50
CA LEU A 198 8.48 -16.57 5.36
C LEU A 198 9.09 -17.94 5.09
N ILE A 199 10.42 -18.02 5.04
CA ILE A 199 11.18 -19.24 4.74
C ILE A 199 11.87 -19.68 6.02
N TYR A 200 11.51 -20.86 6.54
CA TYR A 200 12.06 -21.42 7.77
C TYR A 200 12.84 -22.70 7.52
N GLU A 201 13.64 -23.05 8.52
CA GLU A 201 14.06 -24.42 8.72
C GLU A 201 12.86 -25.35 8.84
N TYR A 202 12.91 -26.50 8.17
CA TYR A 202 11.84 -27.48 8.18
C TYR A 202 11.88 -28.35 9.43
N MET A 203 10.80 -28.33 10.20
CA MET A 203 10.62 -29.13 11.41
C MET A 203 9.90 -30.43 11.07
N ALA A 204 10.69 -31.50 10.89
CA ALA A 204 10.22 -32.76 10.30
C ALA A 204 9.10 -33.49 11.06
N ARG A 205 8.96 -33.23 12.37
CA ARG A 205 7.92 -33.84 13.21
C ARG A 205 6.72 -32.93 13.42
N GLY A 206 6.70 -31.76 12.77
CA GLY A 206 5.57 -30.83 12.85
C GLY A 206 5.41 -30.23 14.24
N SER A 207 4.17 -29.84 14.59
CA SER A 207 3.85 -29.28 15.90
C SER A 207 3.70 -30.36 16.96
N LEU A 208 4.04 -30.02 18.20
CA LEU A 208 3.83 -30.88 19.36
C LEU A 208 2.35 -31.25 19.52
N PHE A 209 1.44 -30.34 19.18
CA PHE A 209 0.00 -30.61 19.14
C PHE A 209 -0.32 -31.81 18.24
N CYS A 210 0.18 -31.82 17.00
CA CYS A 210 -0.05 -32.92 16.07
C CYS A 210 0.55 -34.23 16.59
N VAL A 211 1.79 -34.20 17.09
CA VAL A 211 2.47 -35.39 17.63
C VAL A 211 1.71 -35.97 18.84
N LEU A 212 1.15 -35.12 19.70
CA LEU A 212 0.36 -35.57 20.85
C LEU A 212 -1.06 -36.03 20.48
N ALA A 213 -1.59 -35.59 19.33
CA ALA A 213 -2.93 -35.94 18.88
C ALA A 213 -3.04 -37.38 18.33
N TYR A 214 -1.94 -37.99 17.92
CA TYR A 214 -1.92 -39.35 17.37
C TYR A 214 -1.21 -40.33 18.31
N ASP A 215 -1.93 -41.35 18.78
CA ASP A 215 -1.44 -42.29 19.80
C ASP A 215 -0.06 -42.89 19.49
N ASN A 216 0.15 -43.33 18.24
CA ASN A 216 1.43 -43.93 17.83
C ASN A 216 2.60 -42.95 17.97
N GLU A 217 2.41 -41.69 17.60
CA GLU A 217 3.46 -40.67 17.70
C GLU A 217 3.64 -40.20 19.15
N ALA A 218 2.55 -40.09 19.90
CA ALA A 218 2.58 -39.74 21.32
C ALA A 218 3.31 -40.80 22.16
N MET A 219 3.27 -42.08 21.74
CA MET A 219 4.02 -43.17 22.34
C MET A 219 5.53 -43.07 22.09
N GLU A 220 5.98 -42.45 21.00
CA GLU A 220 7.40 -42.20 20.77
C GLU A 220 7.97 -41.17 21.76
N LEU A 221 7.11 -40.27 22.27
CA LEU A 221 7.44 -39.31 23.32
C LEU A 221 7.35 -39.96 24.71
N ASP A 222 8.33 -40.81 25.03
CA ASP A 222 8.53 -41.29 26.39
C ASP A 222 8.77 -40.12 27.38
N TRP A 223 8.75 -40.44 28.68
CA TRP A 223 8.89 -39.43 29.73
C TRP A 223 10.17 -38.59 29.58
N THR A 224 11.29 -39.22 29.25
CA THR A 224 12.58 -38.53 29.09
C THR A 224 12.51 -37.52 27.94
N LYS A 225 11.90 -37.89 26.80
CA LYS A 225 11.72 -36.97 25.66
C LYS A 225 10.75 -35.83 26.00
N ARG A 226 9.68 -36.09 26.74
CA ARG A 226 8.75 -35.04 27.19
C ARG A 226 9.45 -34.03 28.11
N VAL A 227 10.27 -34.50 29.04
CA VAL A 227 11.09 -33.63 29.90
C VAL A 227 12.10 -32.83 29.08
N LYS A 228 12.70 -33.44 28.05
CA LYS A 228 13.58 -32.72 27.12
C LYS A 228 12.83 -31.59 26.39
N ILE A 229 11.63 -31.85 25.88
CA ILE A 229 10.79 -30.84 25.21
C ILE A 229 10.48 -29.68 26.15
N ILE A 230 10.09 -29.95 27.40
CA ILE A 230 9.85 -28.92 28.43
C ILE A 230 11.11 -28.08 28.63
N LYS A 231 12.27 -28.72 28.78
CA LYS A 231 13.56 -28.03 28.97
C LYS A 231 13.94 -27.17 27.77
N ASP A 232 13.75 -27.68 26.56
CA ASP A 232 14.01 -26.97 25.30
C ASP A 232 13.12 -25.72 25.19
N THR A 233 11.81 -25.85 25.45
CA THR A 233 10.87 -24.71 25.45
C THR A 233 11.22 -23.69 26.54
N ALA A 234 11.49 -24.13 27.77
CA ALA A 234 11.90 -23.24 28.85
C ALA A 234 13.22 -22.50 28.54
N SER A 235 14.17 -23.17 27.88
CA SER A 235 15.41 -22.54 27.42
C SER A 235 15.15 -21.43 26.42
N ALA A 236 14.20 -21.60 25.49
CA ALA A 236 13.82 -20.56 24.54
C ALA A 236 13.16 -19.36 25.25
N LEU A 237 12.23 -19.61 26.17
CA LEU A 237 11.55 -18.55 26.92
C LEU A 237 12.51 -17.76 27.80
N SER A 238 13.40 -18.45 28.53
CA SER A 238 14.45 -17.81 29.32
C SER A 238 15.31 -16.88 28.47
N TYR A 239 15.71 -17.33 27.27
CA TYR A 239 16.49 -16.50 26.35
C TYR A 239 15.72 -15.24 25.94
N LEU A 240 14.44 -15.39 25.55
CA LEU A 240 13.60 -14.26 25.14
C LEU A 240 13.37 -13.24 26.27
N HIS A 241 13.16 -13.72 27.50
CA HIS A 241 12.80 -12.89 28.64
C HIS A 241 14.00 -12.25 29.34
N HIS A 242 15.17 -12.90 29.31
CA HIS A 242 16.29 -12.49 30.16
C HIS A 242 17.58 -12.20 29.39
N ASP A 243 17.80 -12.81 28.22
CA ASP A 243 19.02 -12.61 27.45
C ASP A 243 18.83 -11.55 26.34
N CYS A 244 17.61 -11.43 25.79
CA CYS A 244 17.25 -10.38 24.84
C CYS A 244 17.07 -9.01 25.51
N HIS A 245 17.57 -7.96 24.86
CA HIS A 245 17.50 -6.59 25.34
C HIS A 245 16.97 -5.65 24.24
N PRO A 246 15.75 -5.09 24.36
CA PRO A 246 14.81 -5.30 25.47
C PRO A 246 14.20 -6.73 25.50
N PRO A 247 13.60 -7.17 26.63
CA PRO A 247 12.93 -8.45 26.72
C PRO A 247 11.86 -8.63 25.65
N ILE A 248 11.69 -9.86 25.17
CA ILE A 248 10.71 -10.22 24.14
C ILE A 248 9.67 -11.15 24.76
N VAL A 249 8.40 -10.76 24.73
CA VAL A 249 7.29 -11.64 25.13
C VAL A 249 6.64 -12.21 23.88
N HIS A 250 6.51 -13.53 23.80
CA HIS A 250 5.99 -14.25 22.65
C HIS A 250 4.47 -14.07 22.49
N ARG A 251 3.72 -14.14 23.60
CA ARG A 251 2.25 -13.94 23.70
C ARG A 251 1.37 -15.00 23.03
N ASP A 252 1.95 -16.09 22.55
CA ASP A 252 1.20 -17.18 21.93
C ASP A 252 1.92 -18.54 22.09
N ILE A 253 2.39 -18.82 23.30
CA ILE A 253 2.98 -20.11 23.62
C ILE A 253 1.87 -21.15 23.72
N SER A 254 1.91 -22.14 22.83
CA SER A 254 0.97 -23.25 22.80
C SER A 254 1.62 -24.50 22.19
N SER A 255 0.96 -25.65 22.33
CA SER A 255 1.44 -26.89 21.70
C SER A 255 1.46 -26.83 20.16
N ASN A 256 0.70 -25.93 19.54
CA ASN A 256 0.76 -25.70 18.08
C ASN A 256 2.04 -24.96 17.66
N ASN A 257 2.54 -24.07 18.51
CA ASN A 257 3.68 -23.21 18.23
C ASN A 257 5.01 -23.77 18.75
N ILE A 258 4.99 -24.95 19.38
CA ILE A 258 6.18 -25.74 19.69
C ILE A 258 6.36 -26.76 18.57
N LEU A 259 7.39 -26.59 17.74
CA LEU A 259 7.71 -27.49 16.64
C LEU A 259 8.82 -28.47 17.02
N LEU A 260 8.80 -29.65 16.44
CA LEU A 260 9.78 -30.70 16.69
C LEU A 260 10.60 -30.99 15.41
N ASN A 261 11.92 -30.97 15.55
CA ASN A 261 12.82 -31.40 14.47
C ASN A 261 12.88 -32.95 14.39
N SER A 262 13.67 -33.48 13.44
CA SER A 262 13.83 -34.94 13.26
C SER A 262 14.40 -35.66 14.49
N ASN A 263 15.09 -34.93 15.37
CA ASN A 263 15.73 -35.45 16.58
C ASN A 263 14.83 -35.27 17.82
N LEU A 264 13.56 -34.87 17.64
CA LEU A 264 12.59 -34.56 18.70
C LEU A 264 13.08 -33.44 19.64
N GLU A 265 13.86 -32.51 19.11
CA GLU A 265 14.23 -31.28 19.82
C GLU A 265 13.19 -30.21 19.57
N ALA A 266 12.83 -29.48 20.63
CA ALA A 266 11.75 -28.51 20.57
C ALA A 266 12.25 -27.11 20.19
N CYS A 267 11.50 -26.48 19.29
CA CYS A 267 11.72 -25.11 18.84
C CYS A 267 10.43 -24.31 18.93
N VAL A 268 10.50 -23.14 19.59
CA VAL A 268 9.40 -22.17 19.61
C VAL A 268 9.29 -21.49 18.25
N SER A 269 8.06 -21.28 17.77
CA SER A 269 7.72 -20.72 16.46
C SER A 269 6.53 -19.76 16.54
N ASP A 270 6.22 -19.07 15.44
CA ASP A 270 5.14 -18.10 15.32
C ASP A 270 5.31 -16.82 16.16
N PHE A 271 6.28 -16.00 15.79
CA PHE A 271 6.57 -14.72 16.44
C PHE A 271 5.70 -13.56 15.93
N GLY A 272 4.59 -13.85 15.24
CA GLY A 272 3.72 -12.83 14.66
C GLY A 272 3.07 -11.91 15.70
N THR A 273 2.82 -12.43 16.90
CA THR A 273 2.21 -11.69 18.03
C THR A 273 3.23 -11.16 19.03
N ALA A 274 4.50 -11.58 18.91
CA ALA A 274 5.55 -11.30 19.86
C ALA A 274 5.86 -9.79 19.96
N ARG A 275 6.35 -9.36 21.12
CA ARG A 275 6.50 -7.95 21.45
C ARG A 275 7.75 -7.69 22.29
N LEU A 276 8.49 -6.65 21.91
CA LEU A 276 9.54 -6.05 22.72
C LEU A 276 8.89 -5.26 23.88
N ILE A 277 9.31 -5.53 25.12
CA ILE A 277 8.88 -4.80 26.30
C ILE A 277 9.81 -3.61 26.50
N ASP A 278 9.40 -2.48 25.94
CA ASP A 278 10.07 -1.20 26.15
C ASP A 278 9.45 -0.49 27.36
N PRO A 279 10.23 -0.19 28.42
CA PRO A 279 9.77 0.53 29.61
C PRO A 279 9.11 1.88 29.30
N ASP A 280 9.51 2.53 28.22
CA ASP A 280 9.02 3.85 27.81
C ASP A 280 7.79 3.77 26.89
N SER A 281 7.33 2.56 26.56
CA SER A 281 6.20 2.32 25.66
C SER A 281 4.92 1.92 26.39
N SER A 282 3.76 2.16 25.77
CA SER A 282 2.48 1.67 26.30
C SER A 282 2.47 0.15 26.33
N ILE A 283 2.51 -0.44 27.52
CA ILE A 283 2.48 -1.90 27.72
C ILE A 283 1.08 -2.48 27.38
N GLN A 284 0.06 -1.62 27.26
CA GLN A 284 -1.30 -2.02 26.91
C GLN A 284 -1.40 -2.44 25.44
N THR A 285 -2.08 -3.55 25.16
CA THR A 285 -2.20 -4.06 23.79
C THR A 285 -3.46 -4.89 23.60
N MET A 286 -3.85 -5.09 22.33
CA MET A 286 -4.94 -5.99 21.96
C MET A 286 -4.71 -7.38 22.56
N LEU A 287 -5.79 -8.01 23.02
CA LEU A 287 -5.77 -9.39 23.46
C LEU A 287 -5.43 -10.30 22.27
N VAL A 288 -4.33 -11.05 22.38
CA VAL A 288 -3.90 -12.06 21.41
C VAL A 288 -3.44 -13.29 22.16
N GLY A 289 -3.42 -14.42 21.46
CA GLY A 289 -2.99 -15.71 21.99
C GLY A 289 -4.03 -16.80 21.76
N THR A 290 -3.61 -18.04 21.99
CA THR A 290 -4.46 -19.22 21.84
C THR A 290 -5.39 -19.39 23.05
N TYR A 291 -6.69 -19.57 22.80
CA TYR A 291 -7.67 -19.85 23.86
C TYR A 291 -7.24 -21.06 24.72
N GLY A 292 -7.35 -20.92 26.04
CA GLY A 292 -6.87 -21.90 27.01
C GLY A 292 -5.41 -21.74 27.42
N TYR A 293 -4.62 -20.95 26.69
CA TYR A 293 -3.23 -20.59 27.02
C TYR A 293 -3.06 -19.13 27.45
N ILE A 294 -4.03 -18.27 27.13
CA ILE A 294 -4.00 -16.84 27.50
C ILE A 294 -4.02 -16.69 29.03
N ALA A 295 -3.05 -15.94 29.55
CA ALA A 295 -2.95 -15.61 30.96
C ALA A 295 -4.19 -14.81 31.46
N PRO A 296 -4.78 -15.17 32.61
CA PRO A 296 -6.05 -14.63 33.05
C PRO A 296 -6.03 -13.13 33.34
N GLU A 297 -4.90 -12.57 33.76
CA GLU A 297 -4.74 -11.14 34.01
C GLU A 297 -4.94 -10.28 32.75
N LEU A 298 -4.68 -10.81 31.55
CA LEU A 298 -4.89 -10.09 30.30
C LEU A 298 -6.38 -9.79 30.04
N ALA A 299 -7.30 -10.53 30.67
CA ALA A 299 -8.73 -10.25 30.62
C ALA A 299 -9.12 -8.98 31.39
N TYR A 300 -8.29 -8.53 32.34
CA TYR A 300 -8.60 -7.42 33.24
C TYR A 300 -7.77 -6.17 32.97
N ILE A 301 -6.46 -6.31 32.76
CA ILE A 301 -5.53 -5.18 32.70
C ILE A 301 -4.97 -4.91 31.30
N MET A 302 -5.04 -5.87 30.37
CA MET A 302 -4.44 -5.80 29.01
C MET A 302 -2.95 -5.39 28.99
N VAL A 303 -2.25 -5.54 30.13
CA VAL A 303 -0.82 -5.28 30.31
C VAL A 303 -0.07 -6.57 30.04
N VAL A 304 0.84 -6.56 29.07
CA VAL A 304 1.69 -7.71 28.76
C VAL A 304 2.98 -7.65 29.56
N THR A 305 3.32 -8.76 30.22
CA THR A 305 4.60 -8.97 30.90
C THR A 305 5.17 -10.33 30.49
N GLU A 306 6.40 -10.65 30.87
CA GLU A 306 6.97 -11.98 30.62
C GLU A 306 6.12 -13.09 31.27
N LYS A 307 5.37 -12.76 32.33
CA LYS A 307 4.47 -13.71 33.01
C LYS A 307 3.32 -14.20 32.15
N CYS A 308 2.99 -13.51 31.06
CA CYS A 308 1.96 -13.99 30.14
C CYS A 308 2.41 -15.21 29.32
N ASP A 309 3.73 -15.45 29.19
CA ASP A 309 4.29 -16.63 28.52
C ASP A 309 4.54 -17.81 29.48
N VAL A 310 4.50 -17.58 30.80
CA VAL A 310 4.82 -18.55 31.87
C VAL A 310 3.56 -19.25 32.34
#